data_AF-A0A819ML26-F1
#
_entry.id   AF-A0A819ML26-F1
#
_cell.length_a   1.000
_cell.length_b   1.000
_cell.length_c   1.000
_cell.angle_alpha   90.00
_cell.angle_beta   90.00
_cell.angle_gamma   90.00
#
_symmetry.space_group_name_H-M   'P 1'
#
loop_
_entity.id
_entity.type
_entity.pdbx_description
1 polymer ?
#
loop_
_entity_poly.entity_id
_entity_poly.type
_entity_poly.pdbx_seq_one_letter_code
_entity_poly.pdbx_strand_id
1 'polypeptide(L)'
;MIKIHTLTLLILVGILLCFCTDSTNGFLKGVARGVFRNQALQAAKKHNNIPRSQQPINTVKIPDRNTGQMLRQYNYINNQGKPISIRQDIPRNYGHPEGQGNQGHHFNAGSTGNKLKQHYNFDKFNKNKG
;
A
#
# COMPACT_ATOMS: atom_id res chain seq x y z
N MET A 1 -29.32 -9.12 -59.11
CA MET A 1 -29.18 -10.40 -58.40
C MET A 1 -27.71 -10.62 -58.02
N ILE A 2 -27.47 -10.55 -56.72
CA ILE A 2 -26.44 -11.19 -55.85
C ILE A 2 -25.62 -12.29 -56.57
N LYS A 3 -24.28 -12.33 -56.55
CA LYS A 3 -23.47 -12.78 -55.38
C LYS A 3 -21.98 -12.46 -55.54
N ILE A 4 -21.44 -11.85 -54.49
CA ILE A 4 -20.06 -11.46 -54.26
C ILE A 4 -19.32 -12.71 -53.72
N HIS A 5 -18.29 -13.19 -54.43
CA HIS A 5 -17.46 -14.32 -54.03
C HIS A 5 -16.00 -13.90 -53.88
N THR A 6 -15.65 -13.19 -52.82
CA THR A 6 -14.24 -13.03 -52.41
C THR A 6 -14.18 -12.55 -50.96
N LEU A 7 -14.63 -13.34 -49.99
CA LEU A 7 -14.29 -13.06 -48.58
C LEU A 7 -14.46 -14.28 -47.66
N THR A 8 -13.93 -15.44 -48.07
CA THR A 8 -14.05 -16.67 -47.29
C THR A 8 -12.69 -17.32 -47.02
N LEU A 9 -11.66 -16.53 -46.67
CA LEU A 9 -10.38 -17.12 -46.26
C LEU A 9 -9.55 -16.23 -45.32
N LEU A 10 -10.17 -15.47 -44.42
CA LEU A 10 -9.40 -14.68 -43.46
C LEU A 10 -10.02 -14.55 -42.07
N ILE A 11 -10.74 -15.57 -41.61
CA ILE A 11 -11.36 -15.54 -40.26
C ILE A 11 -10.90 -16.69 -39.36
N LEU A 12 -10.15 -17.69 -39.85
CA LEU A 12 -9.80 -18.86 -39.03
C LEU A 12 -8.41 -18.87 -38.38
N VAL A 13 -7.55 -17.86 -38.58
CA VAL A 13 -6.21 -17.80 -37.97
C VAL A 13 -6.10 -16.75 -36.85
N GLY A 14 -7.17 -15.96 -36.61
CA GLY A 14 -7.14 -14.84 -35.66
C GLY A 14 -7.55 -15.16 -34.21
N ILE A 15 -7.95 -16.41 -33.90
CA ILE A 15 -8.55 -16.76 -32.59
C ILE A 15 -7.65 -17.76 -31.84
N LEU A 16 -6.33 -17.54 -31.81
CA LEU A 16 -5.41 -18.35 -30.99
C LEU A 16 -4.35 -17.52 -30.23
N LEU A 17 -4.55 -16.22 -30.05
CA LEU A 17 -3.51 -15.37 -29.42
C LEU A 17 -4.00 -14.40 -28.32
N CYS A 18 -5.16 -14.63 -27.69
CA CYS A 18 -5.66 -13.69 -26.65
C CYS A 18 -6.00 -14.31 -25.29
N PHE A 19 -5.38 -15.44 -24.90
CA PHE A 19 -5.52 -15.97 -23.53
C PHE A 19 -4.19 -16.19 -22.81
N CYS A 20 -3.23 -15.27 -22.90
CA CYS A 20 -2.00 -15.35 -22.09
C CYS A 20 -1.48 -14.01 -21.58
N THR A 21 -2.32 -13.03 -21.23
CA THR A 21 -1.81 -11.79 -20.63
C THR A 21 -2.74 -11.20 -19.57
N ASP A 22 -3.01 -11.93 -18.49
CA ASP A 22 -3.60 -11.24 -17.31
C ASP A 22 -3.16 -11.77 -15.94
N SER A 23 -2.21 -12.71 -15.87
CA SER A 23 -1.78 -13.30 -14.59
C SER A 23 -0.49 -12.70 -14.01
N THR A 24 0.38 -12.12 -14.83
CA THR A 24 1.67 -11.56 -14.36
C THR A 24 1.54 -10.18 -13.70
N ASN A 25 0.48 -9.43 -14.00
CA ASN A 25 0.26 -8.07 -13.49
C ASN A 25 -0.11 -8.04 -11.99
N GLY A 26 -0.78 -9.07 -11.47
CA GLY A 26 -1.18 -9.13 -10.06
C GLY A 26 0.01 -9.38 -9.12
N PHE A 27 0.91 -10.28 -9.51
CA PHE A 27 2.09 -10.65 -8.73
C PHE A 27 3.07 -9.49 -8.57
N LEU A 28 3.41 -8.80 -9.67
CA LEU A 28 4.34 -7.66 -9.65
C LEU A 28 3.79 -6.48 -8.83
N LYS A 29 2.48 -6.21 -8.91
CA LYS A 29 1.81 -5.18 -8.08
C LYS A 29 1.84 -5.54 -6.58
N GLY A 30 1.71 -6.82 -6.24
CA GLY A 30 1.81 -7.31 -4.85
C GLY A 30 3.20 -7.13 -4.25
N VAL A 31 4.24 -7.52 -5.00
CA VAL A 31 5.65 -7.39 -4.58
C VAL A 31 6.03 -5.92 -4.39
N ALA A 32 5.66 -5.05 -5.34
CA ALA A 32 5.93 -3.62 -5.25
C ALA A 32 5.31 -2.99 -3.99
N ARG A 33 4.03 -3.26 -3.69
CA ARG A 33 3.38 -2.79 -2.45
C ARG A 33 4.08 -3.28 -1.19
N GLY A 34 4.54 -4.53 -1.17
CA GLY A 34 5.27 -5.10 -0.04
C GLY A 34 6.59 -4.36 0.24
N VAL A 35 7.34 -4.03 -0.81
CA VAL A 35 8.59 -3.26 -0.70
C VAL A 35 8.34 -1.85 -0.16
N PHE A 36 7.33 -1.15 -0.69
CA PHE A 36 7.00 0.22 -0.26
C PHE A 36 6.45 0.29 1.16
N ARG A 37 5.66 -0.70 1.56
CA ARG A 37 5.23 -0.87 2.95
C ARG A 37 6.43 -1.00 3.89
N ASN A 38 7.38 -1.87 3.56
CA ASN A 38 8.56 -2.07 4.40
C ASN A 38 9.40 -0.79 4.49
N GLN A 39 9.59 -0.06 3.39
CA GLN A 39 10.32 1.20 3.40
C GLN A 39 9.64 2.27 4.27
N ALA A 40 8.31 2.40 4.18
CA ALA A 40 7.55 3.32 5.04
C ALA A 40 7.68 2.96 6.53
N LEU A 41 7.61 1.68 6.87
CA LEU A 41 7.83 1.22 8.25
C LEU A 41 9.24 1.53 8.73
N GLN A 42 10.27 1.29 7.90
CA GLN A 42 11.65 1.59 8.27
C GLN A 42 11.92 3.08 8.41
N ALA A 43 11.27 3.92 7.60
CA ALA A 43 11.32 5.37 7.75
C ALA A 43 10.69 5.81 9.08
N ALA A 44 9.53 5.24 9.45
CA ALA A 44 8.90 5.48 10.74
C ALA A 44 9.78 5.06 11.92
N LYS A 45 10.43 3.89 11.83
CA LYS A 45 11.39 3.43 12.83
C LYS A 45 12.59 4.37 12.95
N LYS A 46 13.18 4.77 11.82
CA LYS A 46 14.34 5.66 11.77
C LYS A 46 14.04 7.01 12.42
N HIS A 47 12.92 7.65 12.08
CA HIS A 47 12.57 8.95 12.66
C HIS A 47 12.31 8.88 14.17
N ASN A 48 11.85 7.73 14.69
CA ASN A 48 11.61 7.54 16.12
C ASN A 48 12.79 6.92 16.88
N ASN A 49 13.98 6.82 16.29
CA ASN A 49 15.18 6.19 16.88
C ASN A 49 14.96 4.74 17.33
N ILE A 50 14.17 3.98 16.58
CA ILE A 50 13.96 2.55 16.80
C ILE A 50 14.96 1.78 15.91
N PRO A 51 15.83 0.93 16.48
CA PRO A 51 16.73 0.07 15.72
C PRO A 51 16.04 -0.69 14.59
N ARG A 52 16.67 -0.69 13.41
CA ARG A 52 16.11 -1.32 12.20
C ARG A 52 15.79 -2.81 12.41
N SER A 53 16.61 -3.52 13.16
CA SER A 53 16.45 -4.95 13.49
C SER A 53 15.45 -5.23 14.61
N GLN A 54 15.10 -4.23 15.43
CA GLN A 54 14.21 -4.43 16.57
C GLN A 54 12.83 -4.92 16.13
N GLN A 55 12.39 -6.01 16.73
CA GLN A 55 11.02 -6.53 16.62
C GLN A 55 10.08 -5.74 17.52
N PRO A 56 8.80 -5.60 17.14
CA PRO A 56 7.81 -4.97 18.01
C PRO A 56 7.68 -5.78 19.31
N ILE A 57 7.54 -5.08 20.44
CA ILE A 57 7.33 -5.69 21.75
C ILE A 57 5.99 -6.42 21.76
N ASN A 58 4.98 -5.76 21.20
CA ASN A 58 3.69 -6.36 20.93
C ASN A 58 3.05 -5.74 19.69
N THR A 59 2.13 -6.49 19.12
CA THR A 59 1.27 -6.05 18.02
C THR A 59 -0.17 -6.18 18.46
N VAL A 60 -0.91 -5.06 18.47
CA VAL A 60 -2.32 -5.04 18.85
C VAL A 60 -3.18 -4.66 17.66
N LYS A 61 -4.45 -5.08 17.70
CA LYS A 61 -5.48 -4.61 16.78
C LYS A 61 -6.32 -3.57 17.50
N ILE A 62 -6.46 -2.38 16.93
CA ILE A 62 -7.30 -1.32 17.48
C ILE A 62 -8.36 -0.93 16.45
N PRO A 63 -9.60 -0.62 16.84
CA PRO A 63 -10.61 -0.16 15.89
C PRO A 63 -10.26 1.24 15.36
N ASP A 64 -10.45 1.46 14.06
CA ASP A 64 -10.49 2.81 13.50
C ASP A 64 -11.69 3.55 14.06
N ARG A 65 -11.50 4.81 14.45
CA ARG A 65 -12.56 5.62 15.06
C ARG A 65 -13.76 5.85 14.14
N ASN A 66 -13.54 5.86 12.83
CA ASN A 66 -14.57 6.26 11.86
C ASN A 66 -15.20 5.06 11.18
N THR A 67 -14.40 4.06 10.82
CA THR A 67 -14.89 2.87 10.09
C THR A 67 -15.14 1.67 11.01
N GLY A 68 -14.64 1.68 12.25
CA GLY A 68 -14.66 0.52 13.14
C GLY A 68 -13.73 -0.62 12.70
N GLN A 69 -13.04 -0.46 11.56
CA GLN A 69 -12.15 -1.48 11.03
C GLN A 69 -10.94 -1.67 11.93
N MET A 70 -10.58 -2.91 12.20
CA MET A 70 -9.42 -3.23 13.04
C MET A 70 -8.11 -2.90 12.31
N LEU A 71 -7.41 -1.88 12.80
CA LEU A 71 -6.09 -1.44 12.37
C LEU A 71 -5.00 -2.14 13.17
N ARG A 72 -3.86 -2.41 12.52
CA ARG A 72 -2.72 -3.06 13.17
C ARG A 72 -1.77 -2.00 13.75
N GLN A 73 -1.49 -2.06 15.04
CA GLN A 73 -0.52 -1.19 15.71
C GLN A 73 0.63 -2.01 16.29
N TYR A 74 1.84 -1.57 15.99
CA TYR A 74 3.10 -2.10 16.48
C TYR A 74 3.63 -1.19 17.58
N ASN A 75 3.97 -1.72 18.75
CA ASN A 75 4.60 -0.93 19.80
C ASN A 75 6.07 -1.33 19.98
N TYR A 76 6.90 -0.32 20.19
CA TYR A 76 8.34 -0.40 20.33
C TYR A 76 8.79 0.40 21.54
N ILE A 77 10.02 0.15 21.97
CA ILE A 77 10.80 1.04 22.82
C ILE A 77 11.95 1.55 21.96
N ASN A 78 12.17 2.86 21.91
CA ASN A 78 13.28 3.43 21.16
C ASN A 78 14.59 3.38 21.98
N ASN A 79 15.70 3.81 21.37
CA ASN A 79 17.02 3.84 22.03
C ASN A 79 17.08 4.70 23.30
N GLN A 80 16.09 5.56 23.52
CA GLN A 80 15.98 6.42 24.70
C GLN A 80 15.07 5.81 25.78
N GLY A 81 14.64 4.56 25.63
CA GLY A 81 13.71 3.91 26.56
C GLY A 81 12.25 4.37 26.42
N LYS A 82 11.93 5.19 25.42
CA LYS A 82 10.59 5.78 25.26
C LYS A 82 9.67 4.84 24.46
N PRO A 83 8.41 4.64 24.90
CA PRO A 83 7.45 3.83 24.16
C PRO A 83 6.95 4.58 22.91
N ILE A 84 6.99 3.90 21.77
CA ILE A 84 6.55 4.41 20.46
C ILE A 84 5.54 3.44 19.85
N SER A 85 4.47 3.98 19.30
CA SER A 85 3.48 3.23 18.52
C SER A 85 3.59 3.59 17.04
N ILE A 86 3.56 2.57 16.19
CA ILE A 86 3.47 2.70 14.73
C ILE A 86 2.23 1.93 14.27
N ARG A 87 1.22 2.62 13.76
CA ARG A 87 -0.04 2.04 13.30
C ARG A 87 -0.14 2.04 11.78
N GLN A 88 -0.60 0.93 11.21
CA GLN A 88 -0.90 0.83 9.79
C GLN A 88 -2.35 1.28 9.56
N ASP A 89 -2.51 2.40 8.86
CA ASP A 89 -3.81 2.99 8.60
C ASP A 89 -4.30 2.62 7.19
N ILE A 90 -5.61 2.60 7.05
CA ILE A 90 -6.29 2.34 5.77
C ILE A 90 -6.31 3.62 4.93
N PRO A 91 -6.27 3.49 3.59
CA PRO A 91 -6.44 4.64 2.72
C PRO A 91 -7.77 5.33 2.97
N ARG A 92 -7.78 6.65 2.83
CA ARG A 92 -8.99 7.46 2.92
C ARG A 92 -9.08 8.41 1.74
N ASN A 93 -10.24 8.36 1.09
CA ASN A 93 -10.64 9.33 0.08
C ASN A 93 -11.62 10.31 0.71
N TYR A 94 -11.37 11.61 0.52
CA TYR A 94 -12.21 12.69 1.05
C TYR A 94 -13.11 13.31 -0.03
N GLY A 95 -13.10 12.79 -1.26
CA GLY A 95 -14.05 13.17 -2.30
C GLY A 95 -13.83 14.56 -2.92
N HIS A 96 -12.70 15.22 -2.65
CA HIS A 96 -12.37 16.48 -3.33
C HIS A 96 -12.13 16.25 -4.83
N PRO A 97 -12.59 17.16 -5.72
CA PRO A 97 -12.49 16.99 -7.17
C PRO A 97 -11.05 16.77 -7.68
N GLU A 98 -10.07 17.37 -7.02
CA GLU A 98 -8.64 17.26 -7.35
C GLU A 98 -7.90 16.19 -6.51
N GLY A 99 -8.62 15.41 -5.70
CA GLY A 99 -8.03 14.43 -4.78
C GLY A 99 -7.24 15.05 -3.61
N GLN A 100 -7.39 16.36 -3.37
CA GLN A 100 -6.77 17.04 -2.24
C GLN A 100 -7.19 16.39 -0.92
N GLY A 101 -6.21 16.17 -0.04
CA GLY A 101 -6.42 15.54 1.27
C GLY A 101 -6.50 14.02 1.25
N ASN A 102 -6.54 13.36 0.09
CA ASN A 102 -6.57 11.90 0.01
C ASN A 102 -5.31 11.29 0.62
N GLN A 103 -5.52 10.26 1.44
CA GLN A 103 -4.46 9.53 2.11
C GLN A 103 -4.39 8.13 1.51
N GLY A 104 -3.25 7.81 0.87
CA GLY A 104 -2.95 6.45 0.43
C GLY A 104 -2.65 5.51 1.61
N HIS A 105 -2.15 4.31 1.32
CA HIS A 105 -1.67 3.42 2.38
C HIS A 105 -0.51 4.09 3.13
N HIS A 106 -0.57 4.11 4.44
CA HIS A 106 0.43 4.81 5.24
C HIS A 106 0.59 4.22 6.65
N PHE A 107 1.72 4.55 7.29
CA PHE A 107 1.90 4.38 8.72
C PHE A 107 1.75 5.70 9.45
N ASN A 108 1.11 5.65 10.61
CA ASN A 108 1.10 6.73 11.58
C ASN A 108 1.99 6.37 12.77
N ALA A 109 2.85 7.30 13.22
CA ALA A 109 3.75 7.04 14.33
C ALA A 109 3.83 8.17 15.35
N GLY A 110 4.26 7.83 16.57
CA GLY A 110 4.47 8.76 17.66
C GLY A 110 4.56 8.07 19.02
N SER A 111 4.63 8.87 20.09
CA SER A 111 4.62 8.36 21.46
C SER A 111 3.34 7.56 21.74
N THR A 112 3.47 6.41 22.39
CA THR A 112 2.32 5.59 22.78
C THR A 112 1.32 6.40 23.62
N GLY A 113 0.02 6.14 23.42
CA GLY A 113 -1.07 6.80 24.14
C GLY A 113 -1.40 8.22 23.67
N ASN A 114 -0.64 8.79 22.73
CA ASN A 114 -0.88 10.11 22.18
C ASN A 114 -1.40 10.05 20.74
N LYS A 115 -1.89 11.18 20.23
CA LYS A 115 -2.19 11.32 18.80
C LYS A 115 -0.91 11.07 17.98
N LEU A 116 -0.97 10.08 17.09
CA LEU A 116 0.11 9.77 16.16
C LEU A 116 0.13 10.84 15.06
N LYS A 117 1.10 11.76 15.11
CA LYS A 117 1.17 12.93 14.22
C LYS A 117 2.07 12.73 13.00
N GLN A 118 2.91 11.69 13.01
CA GLN A 118 3.87 11.45 11.94
C GLN A 118 3.25 10.52 10.90
N HIS A 119 3.26 10.92 9.62
CA HIS A 119 2.66 10.17 8.52
C HIS A 119 3.72 9.67 7.51
N TYR A 120 3.69 8.37 7.19
CA TYR A 120 4.63 7.72 6.26
C TYR A 120 3.87 6.97 5.17
N ASN A 121 3.68 7.62 4.02
CA ASN A 121 2.96 7.07 2.88
C ASN A 121 3.78 5.99 2.17
N PHE A 122 3.13 4.91 1.74
CA PHE A 122 3.77 3.82 1.02
C PHE A 122 4.10 4.30 -0.40
N ASP A 123 3.16 4.98 -1.04
CA ASP A 123 3.28 5.38 -2.45
C ASP A 123 4.30 6.50 -2.71
N LYS A 124 4.73 7.23 -1.66
CA LYS A 124 5.85 8.17 -1.77
C LYS A 124 7.14 7.47 -2.22
N PHE A 125 7.28 6.18 -1.89
CA PHE A 125 8.44 5.40 -2.30
C PHE A 125 8.30 4.80 -3.72
N ASN A 126 7.10 4.86 -4.32
CA ASN A 126 6.85 4.45 -5.69
C ASN A 126 7.26 5.53 -6.71
N LYS A 127 7.05 6.81 -6.37
CA LYS A 127 7.29 7.95 -7.29
C LYS A 127 8.77 8.30 -7.49
N ASN A 128 9.67 7.86 -6.62
CA ASN A 128 11.11 8.16 -6.73
C ASN A 128 11.88 7.16 -7.62
N LYS A 129 11.17 6.39 -8.46
CA LYS A 129 11.76 5.50 -9.48
C LYS A 129 11.35 5.87 -10.91
N GLY A 130 10.79 7.06 -11.11
CA GLY A 130 10.60 7.66 -12.44
C GLY A 130 11.80 8.51 -12.80
#